data_AF-A5DCG9-F1
#
_entry.id   AF-A5DCG9-F1
#
_cell.length_a   1.000
_cell.length_b   1.000
_cell.length_c   1.000
_cell.angle_alpha   90.00
_cell.angle_beta   90.00
_cell.angle_gamma   90.00
#
_symmetry.space_group_name_H-M   'P 1'
#
loop_
_entity.id
_entity.type
_entity.pdbx_description
1 polymer ?
#
loop_
_entity_poly.entity_id
_entity_poly.type
_entity_poly.pdbx_seq_one_letter_code
_entity_poly.pdbx_strand_id
1 'polypeptide(L)'
;MAHYTRTAFVTLTWFPVLYTFHNHVYQPCHISGTSMSPTFNPGTTTTSQDIAIVQKYNLKRPNSLRRGDIIMFRSPNNPEKLVTKRITGLQGDTVFPHSPPYPKNQALIPRNHLWVEGDNTAHSVDSNTFGPISQGLVVGKVVAIIWPLSRMQIV
;
A
#
# COMPACT_ATOMS: atom_id res chain seq x y z
N MET A 1 35.12 25.58 19.58
CA MET A 1 35.19 25.30 18.13
C MET A 1 35.32 23.80 17.81
N ALA A 2 36.33 23.09 18.31
CA ALA A 2 36.57 21.68 17.95
C ALA A 2 35.49 20.65 18.37
N HIS A 3 34.71 20.92 19.42
CA HIS A 3 33.59 20.06 19.83
C HIS A 3 32.44 20.10 18.82
N TYR A 4 32.09 21.30 18.34
CA TYR A 4 31.01 21.49 17.36
C TYR A 4 31.33 20.86 16.01
N THR A 5 32.59 20.93 15.57
CA THR A 5 33.00 20.30 14.30
C THR A 5 32.91 18.78 14.36
N ARG A 6 33.35 18.16 15.47
CA ARG A 6 33.24 16.70 15.67
C ARG A 6 31.77 16.23 15.69
N THR A 7 30.90 16.94 16.40
CA THR A 7 29.46 16.61 16.40
C THR A 7 28.84 16.75 15.01
N ALA A 8 29.20 17.80 14.26
CA ALA A 8 28.70 18.01 12.90
C ALA A 8 29.09 16.86 11.95
N PHE A 9 30.34 16.39 11.99
CA PHE A 9 30.77 15.25 11.17
C PHE A 9 30.01 13.98 11.53
N VAL A 10 29.78 13.71 12.81
CA VAL A 10 28.98 12.55 13.24
C VAL A 10 27.53 12.68 12.77
N THR A 11 26.91 13.85 12.85
CA THR A 11 25.54 14.02 12.34
C THR A 11 25.44 13.84 10.83
N LEU A 12 26.46 14.26 10.08
CA LEU A 12 26.51 14.11 8.63
C LEU A 12 26.59 12.63 8.21
N THR A 13 27.33 11.80 8.95
CA THR A 13 27.43 10.36 8.65
C THR A 13 26.14 9.59 8.90
N TRP A 14 25.24 10.10 9.75
CA TRP A 14 23.91 9.52 9.97
C TRP A 14 22.92 9.84 8.84
N PHE A 15 23.15 10.86 8.03
CA PHE A 15 22.22 11.27 6.97
C PHE A 15 21.98 10.16 5.92
N PRO A 16 23.01 9.49 5.34
CA PRO A 16 22.80 8.37 4.42
C PRO A 16 22.04 7.18 5.05
N VAL A 17 22.23 6.95 6.35
CA VAL A 17 21.53 5.89 7.09
C VAL A 17 20.04 6.22 7.18
N LEU A 18 19.71 7.44 7.60
CA LEU A 18 18.32 7.92 7.68
C LEU A 18 17.65 7.96 6.29
N TYR A 19 18.36 8.42 5.26
CA TYR A 19 17.87 8.44 3.89
C TYR A 19 17.58 7.03 3.36
N THR A 20 18.51 6.09 3.57
CA THR A 20 18.32 4.69 3.18
C THR A 20 17.13 4.07 3.91
N PHE A 21 17.02 4.31 5.23
CA PHE A 21 15.93 3.82 6.06
C PHE A 21 14.58 4.34 5.58
N HIS A 22 14.47 5.65 5.36
CA HIS A 22 13.25 6.29 4.86
C HIS A 22 12.82 5.73 3.50
N ASN A 23 13.76 5.45 2.61
CA ASN A 23 13.44 5.01 1.26
C ASN A 23 13.13 3.51 1.14
N HIS A 24 13.74 2.67 1.99
CA HIS A 24 13.70 1.21 1.86
C HIS A 24 12.98 0.47 3.00
N VAL A 25 12.78 1.12 4.16
CA VAL A 25 12.20 0.45 5.33
C VAL A 25 10.80 0.97 5.61
N TYR A 26 10.66 2.24 5.96
CA TYR A 26 9.38 2.89 6.22
C TYR A 26 9.30 4.25 5.55
N GLN A 27 8.22 4.49 4.82
CA GLN A 27 7.95 5.77 4.19
C GLN A 27 6.55 6.25 4.60
N PRO A 28 6.39 7.48 5.12
CA PRO A 28 5.08 8.10 5.24
C PRO A 28 4.54 8.41 3.84
N CYS A 29 3.28 8.06 3.61
CA CYS A 29 2.61 8.28 2.34
C CYS A 29 1.22 8.88 2.57
N HIS A 30 0.91 9.84 1.73
CA HIS A 30 -0.40 10.47 1.70
C HIS A 30 -1.38 9.63 0.87
N ILE A 31 -2.45 9.14 1.49
CA ILE A 31 -3.48 8.35 0.84
C ILE A 31 -4.63 9.27 0.44
N SER A 32 -4.75 9.53 -0.87
CA SER A 32 -5.87 10.27 -1.44
C SER A 32 -6.85 9.33 -2.15
N GLY A 33 -8.13 9.70 -2.12
CA GLY A 33 -9.21 9.00 -2.81
C GLY A 33 -10.15 8.23 -1.89
N THR A 34 -11.30 7.84 -2.45
CA THR A 34 -12.44 7.25 -1.74
C THR A 34 -12.49 5.73 -1.81
N SER A 35 -11.60 5.10 -2.60
CA SER A 35 -11.70 3.67 -2.91
C SER A 35 -11.40 2.74 -1.74
N MET A 36 -10.77 3.26 -0.68
CA MET A 36 -10.50 2.53 0.57
C MET A 36 -11.33 3.06 1.75
N SER A 37 -12.40 3.80 1.48
CA SER A 37 -13.37 4.18 2.51
C SER A 37 -14.17 2.93 2.93
N PRO A 38 -14.44 2.70 4.23
CA PRO A 38 -14.24 3.62 5.36
C PRO A 38 -12.86 3.53 6.05
N THR A 39 -11.98 2.60 5.67
CA THR A 39 -10.69 2.40 6.35
C THR A 39 -9.78 3.62 6.25
N PHE A 40 -9.63 4.19 5.05
CA PHE A 40 -8.97 5.47 4.84
C PHE A 40 -9.98 6.51 4.36
N ASN A 41 -9.81 7.74 4.83
CA ASN A 41 -10.65 8.89 4.47
C ASN A 41 -12.17 8.63 4.65
N PRO A 42 -12.65 8.23 5.85
CA PRO A 42 -14.07 8.09 6.15
C PRO A 42 -14.73 9.47 6.15
N GLY A 43 -15.68 9.66 5.25
CA GLY A 43 -16.45 10.89 5.11
C GLY A 43 -16.52 11.38 3.67
N THR A 44 -17.49 12.26 3.39
CA THR A 44 -17.71 12.89 2.07
C THR A 44 -16.90 14.15 1.87
N THR A 45 -16.17 14.61 2.89
CA THR A 45 -15.29 15.78 2.77
C THR A 45 -14.00 15.39 2.06
N THR A 46 -13.80 15.94 0.86
CA THR A 46 -12.60 15.88 0.01
C THR A 46 -11.29 16.29 0.71
N THR A 47 -11.35 16.69 1.98
CA THR A 47 -10.28 17.26 2.79
C THR A 47 -9.62 16.26 3.75
N SER A 48 -10.22 15.09 4.02
CA SER A 48 -9.55 14.08 4.86
C SER A 48 -8.43 13.42 4.07
N GLN A 49 -7.21 13.66 4.52
CA GLN A 49 -5.96 13.38 3.84
C GLN A 49 -5.11 12.53 4.79
N ASP A 50 -5.42 11.24 4.86
CA ASP A 50 -4.75 10.32 5.78
C ASP A 50 -3.29 10.13 5.39
N ILE A 51 -2.40 10.30 6.37
CA ILE A 51 -0.99 9.94 6.23
C ILE A 51 -0.81 8.58 6.86
N ALA A 52 -0.38 7.62 6.06
CA ALA A 52 -0.13 6.26 6.50
C ALA A 52 1.35 5.91 6.39
N ILE A 53 1.81 5.02 7.26
CA ILE A 53 3.14 4.44 7.19
C ILE A 53 3.12 3.23 6.28
N VAL A 54 4.02 3.24 5.30
CA VAL A 54 4.22 2.18 4.34
C VAL A 54 5.52 1.47 4.65
N GLN A 55 5.43 0.20 5.04
CA GLN A 55 6.56 -0.70 5.19
C GLN A 55 6.98 -1.26 3.83
N LYS A 56 8.25 -1.08 3.46
CA LYS A 56 8.83 -1.59 2.20
C LYS A 56 9.79 -2.76 2.40
N TYR A 57 10.22 -2.98 3.63
CA TYR A 57 11.16 -4.05 3.97
C TYR A 57 10.51 -5.45 3.88
N ASN A 58 11.27 -6.42 3.36
CA ASN A 58 10.91 -7.85 3.27
C ASN A 58 9.64 -8.22 2.47
N LEU A 59 9.10 -7.34 1.63
CA LEU A 59 7.89 -7.61 0.82
C LEU A 59 8.07 -8.70 -0.26
N LYS A 60 9.32 -8.98 -0.64
CA LYS A 60 9.65 -10.01 -1.64
C LYS A 60 9.82 -11.40 -1.02
N ARG A 61 9.80 -11.52 0.32
CA ARG A 61 9.87 -12.83 0.96
C ARG A 61 8.57 -13.61 0.70
N PRO A 62 8.65 -14.94 0.52
CA PRO A 62 7.45 -15.76 0.48
C PRO A 62 6.63 -15.55 1.76
N ASN A 63 5.31 -15.51 1.64
CA ASN A 63 4.36 -15.35 2.75
C ASN A 63 4.49 -14.03 3.55
N SER A 64 5.14 -13.01 2.99
CA SER A 64 5.21 -11.67 3.59
C SER A 64 3.90 -10.89 3.49
N LEU A 65 3.10 -11.18 2.47
CA LEU A 65 1.79 -10.59 2.23
C LEU A 65 0.70 -11.60 2.57
N ARG A 66 -0.30 -11.14 3.31
CA ARG A 66 -1.42 -11.95 3.79
C ARG A 66 -2.75 -11.39 3.29
N ARG A 67 -3.76 -12.24 3.27
CA ARG A 67 -5.15 -11.82 3.05
C ARG A 67 -5.53 -10.77 4.11
N GLY A 68 -6.20 -9.71 3.68
CA GLY A 68 -6.59 -8.58 4.53
C GLY A 68 -5.54 -7.47 4.61
N ASP A 69 -4.28 -7.73 4.23
CA ASP A 69 -3.25 -6.70 4.22
C ASP A 69 -3.60 -5.60 3.20
N ILE A 70 -3.25 -4.38 3.55
CA ILE A 70 -3.38 -3.23 2.67
C ILE A 70 -2.03 -3.00 2.00
N ILE A 71 -2.03 -2.91 0.68
CA ILE A 71 -0.82 -2.72 -0.11
C ILE A 71 -0.92 -1.51 -1.02
N MET A 72 0.22 -0.86 -1.21
CA MET A 72 0.44 0.16 -2.22
C MET A 72 1.21 -0.45 -3.38
N PHE A 73 0.70 -0.32 -4.59
CA PHE A 73 1.30 -0.91 -5.79
C PHE A 73 1.14 0.00 -7.00
N ARG A 74 1.96 -0.23 -8.03
CA ARG A 74 1.85 0.48 -9.31
C ARG A 74 0.69 -0.08 -10.11
N SER A 75 -0.20 0.79 -10.58
CA SER A 75 -1.36 0.39 -11.37
C SER A 75 -0.92 -0.28 -12.68
N PRO A 76 -1.44 -1.47 -13.03
CA PRO A 76 -1.16 -2.13 -14.30
C PRO A 76 -1.54 -1.27 -15.52
N ASN A 77 -2.59 -0.46 -15.39
CA ASN A 77 -3.10 0.38 -16.48
C ASN A 77 -2.34 1.71 -16.61
N ASN A 78 -1.68 2.18 -15.55
CA ASN A 78 -0.91 3.41 -15.55
C ASN A 78 0.28 3.29 -14.57
N PRO A 79 1.50 3.01 -15.07
CA PRO A 79 2.68 2.77 -14.23
C PRO A 79 3.12 3.94 -13.33
N GLU A 80 2.76 5.16 -13.71
CA GLU A 80 3.03 6.39 -12.93
C GLU A 80 2.07 6.54 -11.74
N LYS A 81 0.93 5.85 -11.76
CA LYS A 81 -0.08 5.92 -10.71
C LYS A 81 0.13 4.83 -9.67
N LEU A 82 0.36 5.25 -8.44
CA LEU A 82 0.30 4.34 -7.29
C LEU A 82 -1.13 4.28 -6.75
N VAL A 83 -1.56 3.08 -6.41
CA VAL A 83 -2.89 2.80 -5.88
C VAL A 83 -2.77 1.97 -4.60
N THR A 84 -3.69 2.20 -3.67
CA THR A 84 -3.79 1.48 -2.40
C THR A 84 -5.04 0.62 -2.41
N LYS A 85 -4.89 -0.69 -2.16
CA LYS A 85 -5.98 -1.67 -2.12
C LYS A 85 -5.75 -2.71 -1.03
N ARG A 86 -6.79 -3.45 -0.67
CA ARG A 86 -6.74 -4.59 0.23
C ARG A 86 -6.56 -5.88 -0.53
N ILE A 87 -5.70 -6.77 -0.04
CA ILE A 87 -5.55 -8.12 -0.58
C ILE A 87 -6.75 -8.96 -0.17
N THR A 88 -7.55 -9.42 -1.13
CA THR A 88 -8.69 -10.32 -0.87
C THR A 88 -8.47 -11.72 -1.41
N GLY A 89 -7.40 -11.97 -2.17
CA GLY A 89 -6.96 -13.32 -2.52
C GLY A 89 -5.45 -13.42 -2.77
N LEU A 90 -4.90 -14.59 -2.45
CA LEU A 90 -3.48 -14.95 -2.61
C LEU A 90 -3.30 -15.99 -3.72
N GLN A 91 -2.05 -16.24 -4.10
CA GLN A 91 -1.72 -17.30 -5.05
C GLN A 91 -2.39 -18.64 -4.71
N GLY A 92 -3.01 -19.27 -5.70
CA GLY A 92 -3.74 -20.53 -5.55
C GLY A 92 -5.16 -20.40 -5.01
N ASP A 93 -5.58 -19.23 -4.52
CA ASP A 93 -6.97 -19.01 -4.14
C ASP A 93 -7.87 -18.90 -5.37
N THR A 94 -9.12 -19.33 -5.20
CA THR A 94 -10.21 -19.06 -6.14
C THR A 94 -11.10 -17.99 -5.53
N VAL A 95 -11.22 -16.85 -6.22
CA VAL A 95 -12.08 -15.74 -5.82
C VAL A 95 -13.24 -15.56 -6.79
N PHE A 96 -14.36 -15.03 -6.30
CA PHE A 96 -15.55 -14.73 -7.09
C PHE A 96 -15.64 -13.22 -7.27
N PRO A 97 -15.33 -12.70 -8.48
CA PRO A 97 -15.43 -11.28 -8.77
C PRO A 97 -16.87 -10.79 -8.58
N HIS A 98 -17.06 -9.70 -7.85
CA HIS A 98 -18.39 -9.19 -7.52
C HIS A 98 -18.91 -8.13 -8.50
N SER A 99 -18.03 -7.52 -9.30
CA SER A 99 -18.37 -6.44 -10.23
C SER A 99 -17.88 -6.74 -11.65
N PRO A 100 -18.69 -6.51 -12.70
CA PRO A 100 -18.18 -6.43 -14.07
C PRO A 100 -17.14 -5.30 -14.17
N PRO A 101 -16.11 -5.39 -15.03
CA PRO A 101 -16.07 -6.11 -16.31
C PRO A 101 -15.32 -7.46 -16.33
N TYR A 102 -15.00 -8.09 -15.20
CA TYR A 102 -14.23 -9.34 -15.23
C TYR A 102 -14.98 -10.46 -16.00
N PRO A 103 -14.35 -11.12 -16.99
CA PRO A 103 -15.07 -11.95 -17.97
C PRO A 103 -15.52 -13.32 -17.44
N LYS A 104 -15.08 -13.72 -16.25
CA LYS A 104 -15.37 -15.04 -15.67
C LYS A 104 -16.03 -14.89 -14.30
N ASN A 105 -16.93 -15.82 -13.95
CA ASN A 105 -17.56 -15.83 -12.63
C ASN A 105 -16.60 -16.21 -11.50
N GLN A 106 -15.43 -16.76 -11.83
CA GLN A 106 -14.39 -17.14 -10.89
C GLN A 106 -13.01 -16.83 -11.47
N ALA A 107 -12.08 -16.43 -10.59
CA ALA A 107 -10.69 -16.18 -10.93
C ALA A 107 -9.81 -17.06 -10.04
N LEU A 108 -9.04 -17.95 -10.68
CA LEU A 108 -7.94 -18.65 -10.02
C LEU A 108 -6.71 -17.75 -10.04
N ILE A 109 -6.16 -17.46 -8.87
CA ILE A 109 -5.03 -16.53 -8.74
C ILE A 109 -3.72 -17.27 -9.07
N PRO A 110 -2.96 -16.83 -10.08
CA PRO A 110 -1.70 -17.47 -10.43
C PRO A 110 -0.65 -17.38 -9.32
N ARG A 111 0.42 -18.16 -9.44
CA ARG A 111 1.59 -18.04 -8.56
C ARG A 111 2.18 -16.62 -8.63
N ASN A 112 2.65 -16.12 -7.49
CA ASN A 112 3.19 -14.75 -7.34
C ASN A 112 2.22 -13.64 -7.78
N HIS A 113 0.92 -13.91 -7.80
CA HIS A 113 -0.11 -12.91 -8.05
C HIS A 113 -1.02 -12.74 -6.84
N LEU A 114 -1.69 -11.60 -6.79
CA LEU A 114 -2.59 -11.18 -5.74
C LEU A 114 -3.90 -10.71 -6.38
N TRP A 115 -5.01 -10.96 -5.71
CA TRP A 115 -6.28 -10.31 -6.01
C TRP A 115 -6.52 -9.21 -5.00
N VAL A 116 -6.76 -8.00 -5.48
CA VAL A 116 -6.86 -6.80 -4.66
C VAL A 116 -8.14 -6.05 -4.94
N GLU A 117 -8.78 -5.56 -3.88
CA GLU A 117 -10.07 -4.89 -3.93
C GLU A 117 -10.03 -3.63 -3.06
N GLY A 118 -10.82 -2.63 -3.45
CA GLY A 118 -11.03 -1.45 -2.61
C GLY A 118 -12.12 -1.72 -1.58
N ASP A 119 -11.98 -1.17 -0.38
CA ASP A 119 -13.03 -1.27 0.66
C ASP A 119 -14.34 -0.58 0.23
N ASN A 120 -14.26 0.40 -0.69
CA ASN A 120 -15.41 1.05 -1.30
C ASN A 120 -15.65 0.52 -2.71
N THR A 121 -16.48 -0.51 -2.82
CA THR A 121 -16.82 -1.18 -4.10
C THR A 121 -17.41 -0.24 -5.15
N ALA A 122 -18.16 0.80 -4.75
CA ALA A 122 -18.80 1.73 -5.68
C ALA A 122 -17.82 2.67 -6.40
N HIS A 123 -16.67 2.95 -5.78
CA HIS A 123 -15.67 3.90 -6.29
C HIS A 123 -14.27 3.30 -6.32
N SER A 124 -14.16 2.04 -6.71
CA SER A 124 -12.90 1.31 -6.79
C SER A 124 -12.63 0.80 -8.20
N VAL A 125 -11.47 1.18 -8.75
CA VAL A 125 -10.84 0.46 -9.88
C VAL A 125 -9.84 -0.50 -9.27
N ASP A 126 -10.12 -1.80 -9.37
CA ASP A 126 -9.38 -2.87 -8.69
C ASP A 126 -9.32 -4.16 -9.53
N SER A 127 -9.00 -5.31 -8.92
CA SER A 127 -8.85 -6.58 -9.63
C SER A 127 -10.11 -7.04 -10.34
N ASN A 128 -11.30 -6.57 -9.95
CA ASN A 128 -12.52 -6.83 -10.71
C ASN A 128 -12.49 -6.15 -12.10
N THR A 129 -11.64 -5.13 -12.30
CA THR A 129 -11.47 -4.44 -13.58
C THR A 129 -10.29 -4.96 -14.39
N PHE A 130 -9.11 -5.11 -13.78
CA PHE A 130 -7.87 -5.47 -14.49
C PHE A 130 -7.38 -6.90 -14.22
N GLY A 131 -8.03 -7.64 -13.32
CA GLY A 131 -7.65 -9.00 -12.93
C GLY A 131 -6.59 -9.07 -11.82
N PRO A 132 -5.97 -10.25 -11.61
CA PRO A 132 -4.94 -10.42 -10.59
C PRO A 132 -3.67 -9.64 -10.95
N ILE A 133 -3.00 -9.06 -9.96
CA ILE A 133 -1.77 -8.29 -10.12
C ILE A 133 -0.55 -9.11 -9.72
N SER A 134 0.59 -8.87 -10.38
CA SER A 134 1.87 -9.45 -9.95
C SER A 134 2.31 -8.86 -8.61
N GLN A 135 2.77 -9.71 -7.69
CA GLN A 135 3.38 -9.27 -6.42
C GLN A 135 4.60 -8.35 -6.65
N GLY A 136 5.23 -8.41 -7.82
CA GLY A 136 6.33 -7.51 -8.20
C GLY A 136 5.93 -6.05 -8.36
N LEU A 137 4.64 -5.75 -8.57
CA LEU A 137 4.12 -4.38 -8.64
C LEU A 137 3.96 -3.73 -7.26
N VAL A 138 4.02 -4.53 -6.19
CA VAL A 138 3.84 -4.06 -4.82
C VAL A 138 5.05 -3.22 -4.40
N VAL A 139 4.79 -1.97 -4.07
CA VAL A 139 5.78 -1.02 -3.57
C VAL A 139 5.91 -1.13 -2.06
N GLY A 140 4.80 -1.42 -1.36
CA GLY A 140 4.69 -1.21 0.07
C GLY A 140 3.50 -1.95 0.70
N LYS A 141 3.63 -2.38 1.95
CA LYS A 141 2.50 -2.72 2.82
C LYS A 141 2.17 -1.53 3.71
N VAL A 142 0.90 -1.12 3.76
CA VAL A 142 0.44 -0.09 4.68
C VAL A 142 0.20 -0.73 6.05
N VAL A 143 0.81 -0.19 7.10
CA VAL A 143 0.81 -0.81 8.44
C VAL A 143 0.16 0.05 9.53
N ALA A 144 0.10 1.37 9.35
CA ALA A 144 -0.54 2.25 10.32
C ALA A 144 -0.98 3.57 9.67
N ILE A 145 -2.03 4.18 10.23
CA ILE A 145 -2.37 5.60 10.03
C ILE A 145 -1.66 6.38 11.12
N ILE A 146 -0.92 7.42 10.76
CA ILE A 146 -0.18 8.28 11.71
C ILE A 146 -0.76 9.70 11.80
N TRP A 147 -1.54 10.13 10.81
CA TRP A 147 -2.18 11.44 10.81
C TRP A 147 -3.53 11.37 10.07
N PRO A 148 -4.59 12.06 10.54
CA PRO A 148 -4.64 12.94 11.73
C PRO A 148 -4.53 12.17 13.06
N LEU A 149 -4.04 12.84 14.12
CA LEU A 149 -3.81 12.20 15.43
C LEU A 149 -5.06 11.52 16.02
N SER A 150 -6.25 12.05 15.72
CA SER A 150 -7.54 11.48 16.13
C SER A 150 -7.84 10.11 15.52
N ARG A 151 -7.09 9.69 14.50
CA ARG A 151 -7.29 8.44 13.75
C ARG A 151 -6.04 7.58 13.67
N MET A 152 -5.08 7.81 14.57
CA MET A 152 -3.91 6.93 14.66
C MET A 152 -4.36 5.52 15.03
N GLN A 153 -4.07 4.57 14.14
CA GLN A 153 -4.35 3.16 14.36
C GLN A 153 -3.42 2.29 13.52
N ILE A 154 -3.17 1.07 14.00
CA ILE A 154 -2.53 0.01 13.23
C ILE A 154 -3.60 -0.61 12.33
N VAL A 155 -3.27 -0.83 11.05
CA VAL A 155 -4.19 -1.37 10.04
C VAL A 155 -3.83 -2.78 9.59
#